data_AF-A0A7V9UJE9-F1
#
_entry.id   AF-A0A7V9UJE9-F1
#
_cell.length_a   1.000
_cell.length_b   1.000
_cell.length_c   1.000
_cell.angle_alpha   90.00
_cell.angle_beta   90.00
_cell.angle_gamma   90.00
#
_symmetry.space_group_name_H-M   'P 1'
#
loop_
_entity.id
_entity.type
_entity.pdbx_description
1 polymer ?
#
loop_
_entity_poly.entity_id
_entity_poly.type
_entity_poly.pdbx_seq_one_letter_code
_entity_poly.pdbx_strand_id
1 'polypeptide(L)' 'ILNAIKTIEHIPTIIVHGRYDIICPVSQAFELHKSMPKSELWIVPDAGHASSEPSIKRALKVAMDHIRTK' A
#
# COMPACT_ATOMS: atom_id res chain seq x y z
N ILE A 1 -10.34 -7.62 4.58
CA ILE A 1 -8.92 -8.00 4.71
C ILE A 1 -8.55 -8.26 6.16
N LEU A 2 -8.79 -7.31 7.09
CA LEU A 2 -8.40 -7.43 8.50
C LEU A 2 -8.82 -8.74 9.18
N ASN A 3 -10.05 -9.21 8.93
CA ASN A 3 -10.58 -10.46 9.52
C ASN A 3 -9.90 -11.75 9.02
N ALA A 4 -9.08 -11.68 7.97
CA ALA A 4 -8.45 -12.83 7.33
C ALA A 4 -6.93 -12.71 7.23
N ILE A 5 -6.29 -11.81 8.01
CA ILE A 5 -4.85 -11.56 7.89
C ILE A 5 -3.99 -12.81 8.06
N LYS A 6 -4.36 -13.71 8.99
CA LYS A 6 -3.60 -14.94 9.25
C LYS A 6 -3.41 -15.81 8.02
N THR A 7 -4.31 -15.73 7.02
CA THR A 7 -4.17 -16.52 5.79
C THR A 7 -3.17 -15.93 4.80
N ILE A 8 -2.81 -14.66 4.94
CA ILE A 8 -1.95 -13.93 3.98
C ILE A 8 -0.71 -13.28 4.63
N GLU A 9 -0.54 -13.34 5.95
CA GLU A 9 0.54 -12.67 6.67
C GLU A 9 1.96 -13.11 6.28
N HIS A 10 2.07 -14.27 5.62
CA HIS A 10 3.33 -14.83 5.13
C HIS A 10 3.70 -14.30 3.74
N ILE A 11 2.79 -13.63 3.04
CA ILE A 11 3.00 -13.10 1.69
C ILE A 11 3.71 -11.74 1.80
N PRO A 12 4.87 -11.54 1.14
CA PRO A 12 5.50 -10.23 1.04
C PRO A 12 4.52 -9.22 0.45
N THR A 13 4.26 -8.13 1.18
CA THR A 13 3.20 -7.18 0.85
C THR A 13 3.72 -5.75 0.92
N ILE A 14 3.46 -4.95 -0.11
CA ILE A 14 3.69 -3.50 -0.13
C ILE A 14 2.34 -2.81 -0.33
N ILE A 15 2.00 -1.88 0.55
CA ILE A 15 0.78 -1.07 0.50
C ILE A 15 1.16 0.30 -0.03
N VAL A 16 0.75 0.63 -1.26
CA VAL A 16 0.94 1.95 -1.87
C VAL A 16 -0.36 2.73 -1.76
N HIS A 17 -0.35 3.90 -1.10
CA HIS A 17 -1.57 4.66 -0.82
C HIS A 17 -1.37 6.17 -0.98
N GLY A 18 -2.31 6.88 -1.60
CA GLY A 18 -2.25 8.34 -1.73
C GLY A 18 -2.61 9.04 -0.43
N ARG A 19 -1.84 10.07 -0.04
CA ARG A 19 -2.10 10.84 1.18
C ARG A 19 -3.48 11.49 1.21
N TYR A 20 -3.98 11.91 0.05
CA TYR A 20 -5.24 12.64 -0.13
C TYR A 20 -6.35 11.78 -0.74
N ASP A 21 -6.28 10.45 -0.61
CA ASP A 21 -7.37 9.58 -1.02
C ASP A 21 -8.62 9.82 -0.15
N ILE A 22 -9.65 10.40 -0.77
CA ILE A 22 -10.95 10.70 -0.13
C ILE A 22 -11.95 9.53 -0.23
N ILE A 23 -11.70 8.56 -1.11
CA ILE A 23 -12.57 7.39 -1.30
C ILE A 23 -12.22 6.33 -0.26
N CYS A 24 -10.92 6.06 -0.11
CA CYS A 24 -10.36 5.17 0.89
C CYS A 24 -9.37 5.96 1.75
N PRO A 25 -9.81 6.53 2.90
CA PRO A 25 -8.95 7.32 3.77
C PRO A 25 -7.67 6.58 4.17
N VAL A 26 -6.56 7.30 4.18
CA VAL A 26 -5.22 6.76 4.48
C VAL A 26 -5.15 6.02 5.83
N SER A 27 -6.02 6.35 6.78
CA SER A 27 -6.14 5.63 8.06
C SER A 27 -6.39 4.13 7.89
N GLN A 28 -7.11 3.72 6.84
CA GLN A 28 -7.36 2.31 6.54
C GLN A 28 -6.07 1.58 6.14
N ALA A 29 -5.19 2.24 5.36
CA ALA A 29 -3.88 1.70 4.99
C ALA A 29 -2.98 1.54 6.23
N PHE A 30 -3.03 2.51 7.16
CA PHE A 30 -2.33 2.39 8.46
C PHE A 30 -2.86 1.24 9.30
N GLU A 31 -4.18 1.05 9.38
CA GLU A 31 -4.80 -0.04 10.14
C GLU A 31 -4.41 -1.42 9.57
N LEU A 32 -4.40 -1.54 8.23
CA LEU A 32 -3.95 -2.75 7.56
C LEU A 32 -2.47 -3.03 7.84
N HIS A 33 -1.60 -2.03 7.71
CA HIS A 33 -0.18 -2.18 7.98
C HIS A 33 0.09 -2.57 9.44
N LYS A 34 -0.62 -1.95 10.40
CA LYS A 34 -0.53 -2.30 11.83
C LYS A 34 -0.92 -3.75 12.08
N SER A 35 -1.91 -4.25 11.35
CA SER A 35 -2.40 -5.62 11.49
C SER A 35 -1.56 -6.63 10.70
N MET A 36 -0.80 -6.19 9.69
CA MET A 36 0.15 -6.97 8.89
C MET A 36 1.58 -6.43 9.07
N PRO A 37 2.24 -6.67 10.22
CA PRO A 37 3.51 -6.01 10.56
C PRO A 37 4.69 -6.33 9.62
N LYS A 38 4.58 -7.37 8.80
CA LYS A 38 5.58 -7.70 7.75
C LYS A 38 5.37 -6.94 6.44
N SER A 39 4.28 -6.18 6.31
CA SER A 39 4.03 -5.34 5.14
C SER A 39 4.88 -4.07 5.18
N GLU A 40 5.13 -3.48 4.01
CA GLU A 40 5.65 -2.12 3.91
C GLU A 40 4.52 -1.16 3.56
N LEU A 41 4.50 0.02 4.19
CA LEU A 41 3.50 1.06 3.90
C LEU A 41 4.16 2.26 3.23
N TRP A 42 3.81 2.51 1.98
CA TRP A 42 4.33 3.60 1.15
C TRP A 42 3.24 4.63 0.90
N ILE A 43 3.30 5.74 1.64
CA ILE A 43 2.37 6.84 1.46
C ILE A 43 2.91 7.81 0.40
N VAL A 44 2.14 8.01 -0.67
CA VAL A 44 2.47 8.93 -1.75
C VAL A 44 1.95 10.33 -1.37
N PRO A 45 2.84 11.30 -1.09
CA PRO A 45 2.46 12.56 -0.47
C PRO A 45 1.62 13.47 -1.36
N ASP A 46 1.75 13.35 -2.69
CA ASP A 46 1.13 14.18 -3.72
C ASP A 46 0.11 13.39 -4.58
N ALA A 47 -0.66 12.49 -3.95
CA ALA A 47 -1.64 11.64 -4.63
C ALA A 47 -2.95 11.43 -3.87
N GLY A 48 -4.00 11.15 -4.64
CA GLY A 48 -5.31 10.71 -4.19
C GLY A 48 -5.54 9.21 -4.40
N HIS A 49 -6.71 8.87 -4.95
CA HIS A 49 -7.21 7.50 -5.06
C HIS A 49 -6.74 6.74 -6.31
N ALA A 50 -6.55 7.44 -7.42
CA ALA A 50 -6.52 6.78 -8.72
C ALA A 50 -5.13 6.20 -9.02
N SER A 51 -5.09 4.93 -9.41
CA SER A 51 -3.86 4.26 -9.83
C SER A 51 -3.19 4.88 -11.06
N SER A 52 -3.96 5.65 -11.84
CA SER A 52 -3.48 6.40 -13.01
C SER A 52 -2.77 7.71 -12.65
N GLU A 53 -2.84 8.17 -11.40
CA GLU A 53 -2.12 9.37 -10.96
C GLU A 53 -0.61 9.17 -11.17
N PRO A 54 0.10 10.16 -11.76
CA PRO A 54 1.50 9.99 -12.11
C PRO A 54 2.39 9.54 -10.95
N SER A 55 2.15 10.06 -9.75
CA SER A 55 2.86 9.73 -8.51
C SER A 55 2.56 8.31 -8.02
N ILE A 56 1.29 7.89 -8.00
CA ILE A 56 0.90 6.49 -7.70
C ILE A 56 1.49 5.52 -8.70
N LYS A 57 1.35 5.79 -10.01
CA LYS A 57 1.86 4.92 -11.07
C LYS A 57 3.37 4.72 -10.96
N ARG A 58 4.12 5.78 -10.63
CA ARG A 58 5.56 5.68 -10.35
C ARG A 58 5.83 4.83 -9.12
N ALA A 59 5.12 5.06 -8.01
CA ALA A 59 5.27 4.28 -6.78
C ALA A 59 4.98 2.78 -7.00
N LEU A 60 3.94 2.44 -7.75
CA LEU A 60 3.61 1.06 -8.12
C LEU A 60 4.72 0.41 -8.95
N LYS A 61 5.29 1.13 -9.94
CA LYS A 61 6.43 0.61 -10.72
C LYS A 61 7.62 0.30 -9.82
N VAL A 62 7.98 1.24 -8.93
CA VAL A 62 9.08 1.06 -7.97
C VAL A 62 8.78 -0.11 -7.02
N ALA A 63 7.55 -0.25 -6.54
CA ALA A 63 7.14 -1.36 -5.67
C ALA A 63 7.29 -2.72 -6.38
N MET A 64 6.90 -2.81 -7.66
CA MET A 64 7.08 -4.04 -8.45
C MET A 64 8.55 -4.38 -8.66
N ASP A 65 9.39 -3.37 -8.95
CA ASP A 65 10.83 -3.57 -9.07
C ASP A 65 11.45 -4.00 -7.73
N HIS A 66 11.00 -3.42 -6.60
CA HIS A 66 11.44 -3.78 -5.24
C HIS A 66 11.11 -5.23 -4.86
N ILE A 67 9.89 -5.68 -5.18
CA ILE A 67 9.48 -7.08 -4.95
C ILE A 67 10.32 -8.04 -5.79
N ARG A 68 10.63 -7.71 -7.06
CA ARG A 68 11.45 -8.56 -7.93
C ARG A 68 12.85 -8.81 -7.38
N THR A 69 13.40 -7.86 -6.64
CA THR A 69 14.79 -7.91 -6.12
C THR A 69 14.92 -8.48 -4.72
N LYS A 70 13.80 -8.85 -4.08
CA LYS A 70 13.76 -9.48 -2.76
C LYS A 70 13.68 -11.00 -2.87
#